data_AF-A0A444HG02-F1
#
_entry.id   AF-A0A444HG02-F1
#
_cell.length_a   1.000
_cell.length_b   1.000
_cell.length_c   1.000
_cell.angle_alpha   90.00
_cell.angle_beta   90.00
_cell.angle_gamma   90.00
#
_symmetry.space_group_name_H-M   'P 1'
#
loop_
_entity.id
_entity.type
_entity.pdbx_description
1 polymer ?
#
loop_
_entity_poly.entity_id
_entity_poly.type
_entity_poly.pdbx_seq_one_letter_code
_entity_poly.pdbx_strand_id
1 'polypeptide(L)'
;MKKVLIMAGFALLLMASCKKKEEPVPQPVPPPVEDPAPPPAPEPQVKKTTAVTTTTEEEKDGTSVSIGSDGISVKNKKGENKNNITISKKKTEVEIKKE
;
A
#
# COMPACT_ATOMS: atom_id res chain seq x y z
N MET A 1 -6.66 46.59 73.43
CA MET A 1 -7.84 45.84 72.92
C MET A 1 -8.26 46.21 71.49
N LYS A 2 -8.08 47.47 71.03
CA LYS A 2 -8.48 47.92 69.67
C LYS A 2 -7.73 47.26 68.50
N LYS A 3 -6.50 46.77 68.73
CA LYS A 3 -5.66 46.07 67.74
C LYS A 3 -6.09 44.61 67.49
N VAL A 4 -6.82 43.99 68.42
CA VAL A 4 -7.26 42.59 68.30
C VAL A 4 -8.49 42.49 67.40
N LEU A 5 -9.38 43.50 67.43
CA LEU A 5 -10.56 43.57 66.58
C LEU A 5 -10.23 43.72 65.09
N ILE A 6 -9.14 44.42 64.74
CA ILE A 6 -8.72 44.62 63.34
C ILE A 6 -8.16 43.32 62.73
N MET A 7 -7.43 42.53 63.52
CA MET A 7 -6.88 41.24 63.06
C MET A 7 -7.95 40.16 62.91
N ALA A 8 -8.99 40.18 63.75
CA ALA A 8 -10.13 39.25 63.62
C ALA A 8 -10.98 39.52 62.37
N GLY A 9 -11.09 40.78 61.92
CA GLY A 9 -11.83 41.14 60.70
C GLY A 9 -11.14 40.70 59.41
N PHE A 10 -9.81 40.67 59.38
CA PHE A 10 -9.05 40.31 58.18
C PHE A 10 -9.12 38.80 57.86
N ALA A 11 -9.22 37.95 58.89
CA ALA A 11 -9.33 36.50 58.73
C ALA A 11 -10.66 36.07 58.08
N LEU A 12 -11.75 36.80 58.34
CA LEU A 12 -13.06 36.52 57.71
C LEU A 12 -13.09 36.93 56.23
N LEU A 13 -12.36 37.97 55.83
CA LEU A 13 -12.24 38.39 54.43
C LEU A 13 -11.50 37.34 53.58
N LEU A 14 -10.47 36.70 54.15
CA LEU A 14 -9.70 35.64 53.48
C LEU A 14 -10.52 34.36 53.26
N MET A 15 -11.43 34.04 54.19
CA MET A 15 -12.33 32.89 54.05
C MET A 15 -13.46 33.11 53.03
N ALA A 16 -13.90 34.36 52.82
CA ALA A 16 -14.86 34.71 51.76
C ALA A 16 -14.25 34.70 50.35
N SER A 17 -12.92 34.78 50.24
CA SER A 17 -12.18 34.75 48.97
C SER A 17 -11.91 33.32 48.46
N CYS A 18 -12.01 32.30 49.32
CA CYS A 18 -12.11 30.90 48.89
C CYS A 18 -13.55 30.54 48.47
N LYS A 19 -14.21 31.44 47.73
CA LYS A 19 -15.33 31.05 46.88
C LYS A 19 -14.77 29.99 45.95
N LYS A 20 -15.24 28.74 46.14
CA LYS A 20 -14.97 27.60 45.26
C LYS A 20 -14.95 28.15 43.84
N LYS A 21 -13.81 28.02 43.16
CA LYS A 21 -13.77 28.15 41.72
C LYS A 21 -14.77 27.11 41.23
N GLU A 22 -15.95 27.56 40.81
CA GLU A 22 -16.77 26.77 39.92
C GLU A 22 -15.87 26.52 38.72
N GLU A 23 -15.37 25.30 38.63
CA GLU A 23 -14.73 24.84 37.43
C GLU A 23 -15.76 25.04 36.31
N PRO A 24 -15.38 25.72 35.21
CA PRO A 24 -16.30 25.92 34.11
C PRO A 24 -16.82 24.56 33.70
N VAL A 25 -18.15 24.37 33.78
CA VAL A 25 -18.81 23.16 33.33
C VAL A 25 -18.35 22.91 31.89
N PRO A 26 -17.76 21.74 31.58
CA PRO A 26 -17.32 21.45 30.23
C PRO A 26 -18.50 21.62 29.28
N GLN A 27 -18.34 22.44 28.25
CA GLN A 27 -19.35 22.56 27.22
C GLN A 27 -19.52 21.19 26.55
N PRO A 28 -20.76 20.78 26.20
CA PRO A 28 -20.97 19.52 25.51
C PRO A 28 -20.15 19.50 24.22
N VAL A 29 -19.32 18.47 24.08
CA VAL A 29 -18.53 18.26 22.87
C VAL A 29 -19.52 18.01 21.72
N PRO A 30 -19.41 18.75 20.60
CA PRO A 30 -20.27 18.52 19.46
C PRO A 30 -20.11 17.07 18.98
N PRO A 31 -21.19 16.44 18.47
CA PRO A 31 -21.11 15.09 17.95
C PRO A 31 -20.07 15.02 16.82
N PRO A 32 -19.37 13.89 16.68
CA PRO A 32 -18.47 13.67 15.54
C PRO A 32 -19.23 13.92 14.24
N VAL A 33 -18.68 14.78 13.39
CA VAL A 33 -19.17 14.95 12.03
C VAL A 33 -18.73 13.74 11.24
N GLU A 34 -19.66 13.05 10.59
CA GLU A 34 -19.33 11.95 9.70
C GLU A 34 -18.51 12.47 8.52
N ASP A 35 -17.37 11.84 8.28
CA ASP A 35 -16.55 12.14 7.10
C ASP A 35 -17.30 11.65 5.85
N PRO A 36 -17.46 12.48 4.79
CA PRO A 36 -18.04 12.02 3.54
C PRO A 36 -17.40 10.74 3.04
N ALA A 37 -18.22 9.83 2.52
CA ALA A 37 -17.74 8.57 1.97
C ALA A 37 -16.66 8.82 0.91
N PRO A 38 -15.54 8.06 0.93
CA PRO A 38 -14.49 8.21 -0.05
C PRO A 38 -15.04 7.94 -1.46
N PRO A 39 -14.51 8.64 -2.48
CA PRO A 39 -14.93 8.42 -3.85
C PRO A 39 -14.72 6.95 -4.26
N PRO A 40 -15.54 6.44 -5.19
CA PRO A 40 -15.40 5.08 -5.68
C PRO A 40 -13.99 4.83 -6.21
N ALA A 41 -13.46 3.64 -5.93
CA ALA A 41 -12.16 3.22 -6.43
C ALA A 41 -12.17 3.21 -7.98
N PRO A 42 -11.06 3.61 -8.63
CA PRO A 42 -10.93 3.52 -10.08
C PRO A 42 -11.18 2.09 -10.57
N GLU A 43 -11.89 1.96 -11.69
CA GLU A 43 -12.08 0.65 -12.31
C GLU A 43 -10.73 0.02 -12.69
N PRO A 44 -10.58 -1.30 -12.52
CA PRO A 44 -9.39 -2.00 -12.97
C PRO A 44 -9.23 -1.80 -14.48
N GLN A 45 -8.16 -1.10 -14.88
CA GLN A 45 -7.76 -1.08 -16.28
C GLN A 45 -7.24 -2.47 -16.63
N VAL A 46 -8.08 -3.24 -17.31
CA VAL A 46 -7.65 -4.44 -18.02
C VAL A 46 -6.71 -3.94 -19.12
N LYS A 47 -5.41 -3.91 -18.85
CA LYS A 47 -4.42 -3.87 -19.91
C LYS A 47 -4.71 -5.10 -20.75
N LYS A 48 -5.28 -4.91 -21.94
CA LYS A 48 -5.19 -5.92 -23.00
C LYS A 48 -3.69 -6.19 -23.11
N THR A 49 -3.27 -7.33 -22.60
CA THR A 49 -2.02 -7.94 -23.01
C THR A 49 -2.22 -8.25 -24.48
N THR A 50 -1.97 -7.26 -25.34
CA THR A 50 -1.56 -7.52 -26.70
C THR A 50 -0.36 -8.42 -26.53
N ALA A 51 -0.52 -9.70 -26.88
CA ALA A 51 0.60 -10.60 -26.99
C ALA A 51 1.58 -9.90 -27.94
N VAL A 52 2.61 -9.28 -27.39
CA VAL A 52 3.74 -8.82 -28.16
C VAL A 52 4.40 -10.11 -28.61
N THR A 53 3.97 -10.58 -29.77
CA THR A 53 4.78 -11.48 -30.56
C THR A 53 5.92 -10.61 -31.03
N THR A 54 6.97 -10.49 -30.20
CA THR A 54 8.30 -10.19 -30.71
C THR A 54 8.69 -11.37 -31.58
N THR A 55 8.19 -11.38 -32.81
CA THR A 55 8.93 -11.93 -33.94
C THR A 55 10.13 -11.01 -34.12
N THR A 56 11.12 -11.18 -33.23
CA THR A 56 12.49 -10.84 -33.55
C THR A 56 12.80 -11.66 -34.80
N GLU A 57 13.23 -10.98 -35.87
CA GLU A 57 13.74 -11.64 -37.07
C GLU A 57 14.64 -12.81 -36.65
N GLU A 58 14.51 -13.93 -37.36
CA GLU A 58 15.32 -15.13 -37.14
C GLU A 58 16.79 -14.77 -37.38
N GLU A 59 17.46 -14.27 -36.33
CA GLU A 59 18.90 -14.17 -36.27
C GLU A 59 19.42 -15.58 -36.52
N LYS A 60 20.28 -15.75 -37.54
CA LYS A 60 20.71 -17.08 -38.00
C LYS A 60 21.33 -17.90 -36.87
N ASP A 61 21.89 -17.20 -35.87
CA ASP A 61 22.34 -17.73 -34.59
C ASP A 61 21.76 -16.87 -33.45
N GLY A 62 21.07 -17.48 -32.49
CA GLY A 62 20.45 -16.73 -31.40
C GLY A 62 19.66 -17.59 -30.41
N THR A 63 19.37 -17.01 -29.24
CA THR A 63 18.49 -17.61 -28.22
C THR A 63 17.16 -16.86 -28.19
N SER A 64 16.07 -17.56 -28.52
CA SER A 64 14.70 -17.06 -28.44
C SER A 64 14.01 -17.63 -27.20
N VAL A 65 13.38 -16.75 -26.42
CA VAL A 65 12.58 -17.13 -25.24
C VAL A 65 11.13 -16.68 -25.47
N SER A 66 10.21 -17.63 -25.43
CA SER A 66 8.77 -17.38 -25.54
C SER A 66 8.07 -17.76 -24.23
N ILE A 67 7.26 -16.84 -23.70
CA ILE A 67 6.48 -17.04 -22.47
C ILE A 67 5.00 -16.85 -22.82
N GLY A 68 4.18 -17.87 -22.59
CA GLY A 68 2.74 -17.85 -22.84
C GLY A 68 1.93 -18.46 -21.70
N SER A 69 0.60 -18.41 -21.81
CA SER A 69 -0.34 -19.03 -20.85
C SER A 69 -0.15 -20.55 -20.71
N ASP A 70 0.37 -21.18 -21.76
CA ASP A 70 0.58 -22.62 -21.85
C ASP A 70 1.95 -23.08 -21.35
N GLY A 71 2.89 -22.16 -21.10
CA GLY A 71 4.21 -22.46 -20.57
C GLY A 71 5.34 -21.60 -21.15
N ILE A 72 6.57 -22.12 -21.01
CA ILE A 72 7.82 -21.46 -21.41
C ILE A 72 8.51 -22.30 -22.48
N SER A 73 8.97 -21.66 -23.56
CA SER A 73 9.80 -22.29 -24.59
C SER A 73 11.09 -21.50 -24.78
N VAL A 74 12.23 -22.20 -24.75
CA VAL A 74 13.56 -21.62 -24.98
C VAL A 74 14.17 -22.37 -26.16
N LYS A 75 14.49 -21.65 -27.23
CA LYS A 75 15.12 -22.19 -28.43
C LYS A 75 16.45 -21.50 -28.63
N ASN A 76 17.53 -22.27 -28.72
CA ASN A 76 18.86 -21.76 -29.01
C ASN A 76 19.40 -22.46 -30.27
N LYS A 77 19.80 -21.66 -31.26
CA LYS A 77 20.42 -22.12 -32.50
C LYS A 77 21.78 -21.45 -32.62
N LYS A 78 22.83 -22.27 -32.76
CA LYS A 78 24.20 -21.80 -32.98
C LYS A 78 24.88 -22.70 -34.01
N GLY A 79 24.92 -22.26 -35.26
CA GLY A 79 25.31 -23.04 -36.42
C GLY A 79 24.37 -24.22 -36.64
N GLU A 80 24.93 -25.43 -36.73
CA GLU A 80 24.17 -26.68 -36.91
C GLU A 80 23.59 -27.23 -35.60
N ASN A 81 24.12 -26.77 -34.46
CA ASN A 81 23.68 -27.20 -33.14
C ASN A 81 22.36 -26.51 -32.72
N LYS A 82 21.41 -27.28 -32.18
CA LYS A 82 20.10 -26.77 -31.74
C LYS A 82 19.74 -27.34 -30.37
N ASN A 83 19.33 -26.45 -29.46
CA ASN A 83 18.77 -26.81 -28.16
C ASN A 83 17.37 -26.21 -28.04
N ASN A 84 16.36 -27.04 -27.80
CA ASN A 84 14.98 -26.62 -27.57
C ASN A 84 14.48 -27.18 -26.24
N ILE A 85 14.06 -26.30 -25.35
CA ILE A 85 13.47 -26.64 -24.06
C ILE A 85 12.04 -26.12 -24.08
N THR A 86 11.07 -27.01 -23.93
CA THR A 86 9.65 -26.66 -23.84
C THR A 86 9.09 -27.20 -22.53
N ILE A 87 8.57 -26.30 -21.70
CA ILE A 87 7.93 -26.63 -20.43
C ILE A 87 6.50 -26.11 -20.53
N SER A 88 5.55 -27.04 -20.57
CA SER A 88 4.11 -26.75 -20.59
C SER A 88 3.38 -27.60 -19.55
N LYS A 89 2.13 -27.25 -19.25
CA LYS A 89 1.29 -28.03 -18.31
C LYS A 89 1.13 -29.50 -18.69
N LYS A 90 1.28 -29.85 -19.97
CA LYS A 90 1.01 -31.18 -20.51
C LYS A 90 2.27 -31.94 -20.92
N LYS A 91 3.36 -31.23 -21.20
CA LYS A 91 4.56 -31.78 -21.81
C LYS A 91 5.79 -31.00 -21.37
N THR A 92 6.81 -31.73 -20.93
CA THR A 92 8.17 -31.24 -20.75
C THR A 92 9.04 -31.97 -21.75
N GLU A 93 9.71 -31.22 -22.63
CA GLU A 93 10.54 -31.77 -23.70
C GLU A 93 11.85 -31.00 -23.80
N VAL A 94 12.94 -31.74 -23.92
CA VAL A 94 14.28 -31.22 -24.14
C VAL A 94 14.84 -31.91 -25.36
N GLU A 95 15.13 -31.13 -26.40
CA GLU A 95 15.75 -31.59 -27.63
C GLU A 95 17.13 -30.96 -27.74
N ILE A 96 18.15 -31.79 -27.94
CA ILE A 96 19.53 -31.36 -28.17
C ILE A 96 20.00 -32.06 -29.44
N LYS A 97 20.33 -31.27 -30.46
CA LYS A 97 20.94 -31.72 -31.71
C LYS A 97 22.35 -31.17 -31.76
N LYS A 98 23.32 -32.08 -31.87
CA LYS A 98 24.71 -31.77 -32.19
C LYS A 98 25.05 -32.37 -33.55
N GLU A 99 25.88 -31.66 -34.30
CA GLU A 99 26.53 -32.16 -35.50
C GLU A 99 27.58 -33.22 -35.14
#